data_AF-A0A1B6MDH1-F1
#
_entry.id   AF-A0A1B6MDH1-F1
#
_cell.length_a   1.000
_cell.length_b   1.000
_cell.length_c   1.000
_cell.angle_alpha   90.00
_cell.angle_beta   90.00
_cell.angle_gamma   90.00
#
_symmetry.space_group_name_H-M   'P 1'
#
loop_
_entity.id
_entity.type
_entity.pdbx_description
1 polymer ?
#
loop_
_entity_poly.entity_id
_entity_poly.type
_entity_poly.pdbx_seq_one_letter_code
_entity_poly.pdbx_strand_id
1 'polypeptide(L)'
;DSCPGYVPHFWRKVCRNCKSPREEHSDAMSQPLSPSLPPPSLPPPDSTPDKLLGKTVSEPHRHSQSDDDSGCALEEYTWVPPGLRPDQVHLYFSVLPEDKVPYVNSAGERYRVRQLLHQLPPHDNEVRYCHSLSDEERKELRLFSAQRKREALGRGAVRQLAAPMPCEG
;
A
#
# COMPACT_ATOMS: atom_id res chain seq x y z
N ASP A 1 -21.71 13.46 -15.02
CA ASP A 1 -20.26 13.76 -15.00
C ASP A 1 -19.89 14.93 -15.88
N SER A 2 -20.00 16.17 -15.40
CA SER A 2 -19.48 17.32 -16.16
C SER A 2 -18.91 18.36 -15.21
N CYS A 3 -17.83 17.97 -14.51
CA CYS A 3 -17.05 18.94 -13.78
C CYS A 3 -16.24 19.76 -14.80
N PRO A 4 -16.33 21.10 -14.80
CA PRO A 4 -15.69 21.97 -15.80
C PRO A 4 -14.16 22.06 -15.68
N GLY A 5 -13.55 21.23 -14.82
CA GLY A 5 -12.13 21.29 -14.43
C GLY A 5 -11.95 21.18 -12.91
N TYR A 6 -10.76 20.79 -12.48
CA TYR A 6 -10.44 20.69 -11.05
C TYR A 6 -10.38 22.07 -10.41
N VAL A 7 -11.26 22.33 -9.44
CA VAL A 7 -11.22 23.53 -8.59
C VAL A 7 -10.82 23.10 -7.18
N PRO A 8 -9.64 23.48 -6.66
CA PRO A 8 -9.22 23.05 -5.34
C PRO A 8 -10.16 23.61 -4.26
N HIS A 9 -10.57 22.75 -3.33
CA HIS A 9 -11.27 23.21 -2.14
C HIS A 9 -10.28 23.79 -1.14
N PHE A 10 -10.67 24.85 -0.44
CA PHE A 10 -9.76 25.63 0.42
C PHE A 10 -9.21 24.85 1.63
N TRP A 11 -9.85 23.75 2.02
CA TRP A 11 -9.41 22.90 3.14
C TRP A 11 -9.54 21.40 2.89
N ARG A 12 -10.09 20.98 1.74
CA ARG A 12 -10.22 19.55 1.39
C ARG A 12 -9.43 19.27 0.12
N LYS A 13 -8.85 18.07 0.02
CA LYS A 13 -8.07 17.66 -1.17
C LYS A 13 -8.95 17.14 -2.31
N VAL A 14 -10.13 17.73 -2.46
CA VAL A 14 -11.14 17.33 -3.44
C VAL A 14 -11.59 18.53 -4.24
N CYS A 15 -12.11 18.26 -5.44
CA CYS A 15 -12.70 19.27 -6.29
C CYS A 15 -13.91 19.92 -5.61
N ARG A 16 -13.97 21.24 -5.64
CA ARG A 16 -15.09 22.02 -5.10
C ARG A 16 -16.41 21.67 -5.80
N ASN A 17 -16.35 21.37 -7.10
CA ASN A 17 -17.51 21.13 -7.96
C ASN A 17 -18.04 19.70 -7.87
N CYS A 18 -17.20 18.67 -8.03
CA CYS A 18 -17.66 17.27 -8.07
C CYS A 18 -17.20 16.40 -6.90
N LYS A 19 -16.43 16.94 -5.95
CA LYS A 19 -15.86 16.22 -4.79
C LYS A 19 -14.91 15.07 -5.13
N SER A 20 -14.60 14.85 -6.40
CA SER A 20 -13.54 13.96 -6.84
C SER A 20 -12.16 14.46 -6.40
N PRO A 21 -11.23 13.56 -6.02
CA PRO A 21 -9.84 13.91 -5.82
C PRO A 21 -9.22 14.47 -7.12
N ARG A 22 -8.10 15.18 -6.98
CA ARG A 22 -7.40 15.77 -8.14
C ARG A 22 -7.01 14.73 -9.17
N GLU A 23 -6.65 13.51 -8.74
CA GLU A 23 -6.19 12.46 -9.66
C GLU A 23 -7.27 12.01 -10.66
N GLU A 24 -8.54 12.10 -10.30
CA GLU A 24 -9.67 11.76 -11.20
C GLU A 24 -9.94 12.84 -12.26
N HIS A 25 -9.36 14.03 -12.11
CA HIS A 25 -9.40 15.07 -13.15
C HIS A 25 -8.24 14.98 -14.15
N SER A 26 -7.22 14.17 -13.85
CA SER A 26 -5.95 14.10 -14.60
C SER A 26 -5.85 12.98 -15.63
N ASP A 27 -6.94 12.29 -15.97
CA ASP A 27 -6.96 11.38 -17.13
C ASP A 27 -6.94 12.15 -18.48
N ALA A 28 -6.97 13.48 -18.46
CA ALA A 28 -6.73 14.34 -19.63
C ALA A 28 -5.43 15.16 -19.44
N MET A 29 -4.52 15.01 -20.40
CA MET A 29 -3.18 15.63 -20.53
C MET A 29 -2.01 14.96 -19.81
N SER A 30 -1.28 14.19 -20.62
CA SER A 30 0.14 13.90 -20.49
C SER A 30 0.96 15.20 -20.43
N GLN A 31 1.42 15.60 -19.25
CA GLN A 31 2.56 16.52 -19.07
C GLN A 31 3.35 16.11 -17.83
N PRO A 32 4.69 16.31 -17.80
CA PRO A 32 5.55 15.67 -16.82
C PRO A 32 5.27 16.26 -15.44
N LEU A 33 4.85 15.38 -14.53
CA LEU A 33 4.70 15.70 -13.13
C LEU A 33 6.08 16.06 -12.56
N SER A 34 6.10 17.12 -11.75
CA SER A 34 7.09 17.38 -10.69
C SER A 34 7.53 16.06 -10.02
N PRO A 35 8.78 15.97 -9.52
CA PRO A 35 9.47 14.70 -9.32
C PRO A 35 8.62 13.71 -8.56
N SER A 36 8.39 12.56 -9.21
CA SER A 36 7.62 11.42 -8.73
C SER A 36 7.86 11.19 -7.25
N LEU A 37 6.80 11.42 -6.46
CA LEU A 37 6.81 11.07 -5.06
C LEU A 37 6.93 9.55 -4.96
N PRO A 38 7.95 8.99 -4.28
CA PRO A 38 7.93 7.58 -3.97
C PRO A 38 6.71 7.31 -3.07
N PRO A 39 6.00 6.17 -3.27
CA PRO A 39 4.96 5.78 -2.35
C PRO A 39 5.54 5.69 -0.93
N PRO A 40 4.78 6.01 0.13
CA PRO A 40 5.27 5.88 1.49
C PRO A 40 5.69 4.42 1.73
N SER A 41 6.99 4.20 1.87
CA SER A 41 7.56 2.89 2.16
C SER A 41 7.05 2.43 3.53
N LEU A 42 6.30 1.32 3.54
CA LEU A 42 6.07 0.59 4.78
C LEU A 42 7.43 0.07 5.28
N PRO A 43 7.75 0.19 6.58
CA PRO A 43 8.98 -0.39 7.09
C PRO A 43 8.92 -1.93 6.97
N PRO A 44 10.02 -2.59 6.56
CA PRO A 44 10.10 -4.05 6.60
C PRO A 44 10.08 -4.55 8.06
N PRO A 45 9.59 -5.76 8.32
CA PRO A 45 9.67 -6.37 9.65
C PRO A 45 11.14 -6.66 10.02
N ASP A 46 11.51 -6.30 11.25
CA ASP A 46 12.80 -6.57 11.88
C ASP A 46 13.22 -8.02 11.68
N SER A 47 14.35 -8.25 11.00
CA SER A 47 14.99 -9.57 10.89
C SER A 47 16.33 -9.51 11.60
N THR A 48 16.40 -10.13 12.77
CA THR A 48 17.61 -10.31 13.59
C THR A 48 18.66 -11.15 12.84
N PRO A 49 19.98 -10.85 12.93
CA PRO A 49 21.00 -11.65 12.27
C PRO A 49 21.57 -12.71 13.22
N ASP A 50 21.28 -13.98 12.95
CA ASP A 50 22.11 -15.08 13.46
C ASP A 50 23.13 -15.52 12.40
N LYS A 51 24.41 -15.31 12.73
CA LYS A 51 25.58 -15.85 12.03
C LYS A 51 25.71 -17.34 12.37
N LEU A 52 25.91 -18.22 11.38
CA LEU A 52 27.07 -19.12 11.33
C LEU A 52 27.21 -19.83 9.96
N LEU A 53 28.43 -19.85 9.44
CA LEU A 53 28.88 -20.43 8.18
C LEU A 53 29.51 -21.83 8.42
N GLY A 54 29.29 -22.81 7.53
CA GLY A 54 30.16 -24.01 7.42
C GLY A 54 29.69 -25.19 6.55
N LYS A 55 30.12 -25.22 5.27
CA LYS A 55 30.68 -26.32 4.41
C LYS A 55 30.50 -27.80 4.86
N THR A 56 30.28 -28.88 4.07
CA THR A 56 30.51 -29.25 2.63
C THR A 56 29.99 -30.70 2.33
N VAL A 57 29.57 -30.95 1.07
CA VAL A 57 29.75 -32.15 0.17
C VAL A 57 28.95 -33.47 0.31
N SER A 58 28.44 -33.92 -0.86
CA SER A 58 28.20 -35.28 -1.42
C SER A 58 26.76 -35.85 -1.58
N GLU A 59 26.39 -36.12 -2.84
CA GLU A 59 25.21 -36.84 -3.41
C GLU A 59 25.54 -38.38 -3.49
N PRO A 60 24.63 -39.39 -3.69
CA PRO A 60 23.50 -39.28 -4.62
C PRO A 60 22.21 -40.13 -4.54
N HIS A 61 21.27 -39.70 -5.42
CA HIS A 61 20.09 -40.37 -5.99
C HIS A 61 18.92 -40.74 -5.05
N ARG A 62 17.75 -40.12 -5.25
CA ARG A 62 16.47 -40.80 -5.57
C ARG A 62 15.50 -39.84 -6.29
N HIS A 63 14.83 -40.39 -7.30
CA HIS A 63 13.75 -39.76 -8.07
C HIS A 63 12.71 -39.13 -7.13
N SER A 64 12.40 -37.86 -7.33
CA SER A 64 11.13 -37.26 -6.93
C SER A 64 10.86 -36.08 -7.85
N GLN A 65 9.60 -35.99 -8.25
CA GLN A 65 9.07 -35.17 -9.32
C GLN A 65 9.37 -33.69 -9.06
N SER A 66 9.77 -32.99 -10.12
CA SER A 66 9.91 -31.54 -10.11
C SER A 66 8.52 -30.89 -10.08
N ASP A 67 7.95 -30.75 -8.88
CA ASP A 67 6.94 -29.72 -8.62
C ASP A 67 7.68 -28.43 -8.23
N ASP A 68 8.53 -27.94 -9.14
CA ASP A 68 9.05 -26.57 -9.05
C ASP A 68 7.98 -25.59 -9.56
N ASP A 69 6.84 -25.58 -8.86
CA ASP A 69 5.92 -24.44 -8.84
C ASP A 69 6.35 -23.50 -7.70
N SER A 70 7.65 -23.19 -7.66
CA SER A 70 8.18 -22.12 -6.81
C SER A 70 7.98 -20.77 -7.48
N GLY A 71 6.81 -20.53 -8.10
CA GLY A 71 6.37 -19.17 -8.32
C GLY A 71 6.24 -18.54 -6.95
N CYS A 72 7.11 -17.60 -6.58
CA CYS A 72 6.85 -16.87 -5.36
C CYS A 72 5.49 -16.22 -5.59
N ALA A 73 4.49 -16.57 -4.78
CA ALA A 73 3.21 -15.85 -4.76
C ALA A 73 3.40 -14.34 -4.50
N LEU A 74 4.62 -13.89 -4.19
CA LEU A 74 5.05 -12.51 -4.06
C LEU A 74 5.39 -11.82 -5.40
N GLU A 75 5.72 -12.55 -6.47
CA GLU A 75 6.18 -11.97 -7.75
C GLU A 75 5.04 -11.35 -8.58
N GLU A 76 3.79 -11.71 -8.27
CA GLU A 76 2.62 -11.21 -9.00
C GLU A 76 2.01 -9.94 -8.40
N TYR A 77 2.14 -9.73 -7.08
CA TYR A 77 1.48 -8.63 -6.37
C TYR A 77 2.47 -7.60 -5.84
N THR A 78 2.10 -6.33 -5.93
CA THR A 78 2.89 -5.22 -5.37
C THR A 78 2.75 -5.09 -3.85
N TRP A 79 1.78 -5.81 -3.26
CA TRP A 79 1.58 -5.92 -1.83
C TRP A 79 0.70 -7.12 -1.48
N VAL A 80 1.02 -7.77 -0.36
CA VAL A 80 0.18 -8.82 0.24
C VAL A 80 -0.11 -8.46 1.71
N PRO A 81 -1.27 -8.86 2.27
CA PRO A 81 -1.53 -8.67 3.69
C PRO A 81 -0.50 -9.43 4.55
N PRO A 82 0.02 -8.81 5.62
CA PRO A 82 1.01 -9.45 6.47
C PRO A 82 0.41 -10.64 7.23
N GLY A 83 1.22 -11.68 7.45
CA GLY A 83 0.84 -12.86 8.25
C GLY A 83 0.04 -13.94 7.51
N LEU A 84 -0.16 -13.80 6.20
CA LEU A 84 -0.81 -14.83 5.37
C LEU A 84 0.21 -15.79 4.77
N ARG A 85 -0.18 -17.07 4.66
CA ARG A 85 0.52 -18.08 3.84
C ARG A 85 0.21 -17.87 2.35
N PRO A 86 1.06 -18.35 1.41
CA PRO A 86 0.84 -18.18 -0.03
C PRO A 86 -0.54 -18.62 -0.54
N ASP A 87 -1.06 -19.76 -0.07
CA ASP A 87 -2.41 -20.25 -0.38
C ASP A 87 -3.51 -19.32 0.14
N GLN A 88 -3.29 -18.67 1.29
CA GLN A 88 -4.23 -17.71 1.86
C GLN A 88 -4.21 -16.35 1.15
N VAL A 89 -3.09 -15.96 0.53
CA VAL A 89 -3.01 -14.72 -0.27
C VAL A 89 -3.95 -14.80 -1.47
N HIS A 90 -3.96 -15.92 -2.19
CA HIS A 90 -4.87 -16.16 -3.31
C HIS A 90 -6.35 -16.13 -2.87
N LEU A 91 -6.67 -16.78 -1.75
CA LEU A 91 -8.01 -16.75 -1.17
C LEU A 91 -8.44 -15.33 -0.75
N TYR A 92 -7.51 -14.51 -0.26
CA TYR A 92 -7.80 -13.13 0.11
C TYR A 92 -8.12 -12.27 -1.11
N PHE A 93 -7.35 -12.41 -2.19
CA PHE A 93 -7.58 -11.61 -3.40
C PHE A 93 -8.74 -12.11 -4.25
N SER A 94 -9.10 -13.39 -4.19
CA SER A 94 -10.23 -13.95 -4.97
C SER A 94 -11.60 -13.38 -4.58
N VAL A 95 -11.72 -12.77 -3.39
CA VAL A 95 -12.95 -12.10 -2.94
C VAL A 95 -12.98 -10.61 -3.26
N LEU A 96 -11.93 -10.07 -3.87
CA LEU A 96 -11.90 -8.68 -4.34
C LEU A 96 -12.27 -8.61 -5.83
N PRO A 97 -12.81 -7.47 -6.30
CA PRO A 97 -12.91 -7.20 -7.73
C PRO A 97 -11.52 -7.25 -8.40
N GLU A 98 -11.44 -7.88 -9.56
CA GLU A 98 -10.20 -8.09 -10.32
C GLU A 98 -9.42 -6.79 -10.57
N ASP A 99 -10.13 -5.70 -10.88
CA ASP A 99 -9.57 -4.37 -11.14
C ASP A 99 -8.99 -3.68 -9.89
N LYS A 100 -9.18 -4.28 -8.71
CA LYS A 100 -8.65 -3.80 -7.41
C LYS A 100 -7.57 -4.71 -6.84
N VAL A 101 -7.27 -5.85 -7.48
CA VAL A 101 -6.19 -6.75 -7.07
C VAL A 101 -4.83 -6.13 -7.47
N PRO A 102 -3.87 -5.96 -6.54
CA PRO A 102 -2.69 -5.12 -6.77
C PRO A 102 -1.57 -5.82 -7.54
N TYR A 103 -1.88 -6.39 -8.72
CA TYR A 103 -0.88 -7.01 -9.58
C TYR A 103 0.16 -6.00 -10.04
N VAL A 104 1.41 -6.42 -10.23
CA VAL A 104 2.50 -5.56 -10.72
C VAL A 104 2.11 -4.90 -12.06
N ASN A 105 2.27 -3.58 -12.15
CA ASN A 105 1.92 -2.74 -13.30
C ASN A 105 0.42 -2.71 -13.69
N SER A 106 -0.47 -3.16 -12.80
CA SER A 106 -1.91 -3.30 -13.11
C SER A 106 -2.77 -2.09 -12.69
N ALA A 107 -4.05 -2.12 -13.09
CA ALA A 107 -5.04 -1.15 -12.61
C ALA A 107 -5.25 -1.22 -11.09
N GLY A 108 -5.18 -2.41 -10.50
CA GLY A 108 -5.34 -2.60 -9.06
C GLY A 108 -4.15 -2.10 -8.25
N GLU A 109 -2.93 -2.13 -8.79
CA GLU A 109 -1.78 -1.46 -8.17
C GLU A 109 -2.03 0.05 -8.09
N ARG A 110 -2.42 0.66 -9.22
CA ARG A 110 -2.74 2.10 -9.26
C ARG A 110 -3.90 2.44 -8.31
N TYR A 111 -4.92 1.59 -8.25
CA TYR A 111 -6.01 1.71 -7.30
C TYR A 111 -5.50 1.68 -5.85
N ARG A 112 -4.67 0.71 -5.50
CA ARG A 112 -4.06 0.60 -4.17
C ARG A 112 -3.29 1.86 -3.80
N VAL A 113 -2.44 2.38 -4.70
CA VAL A 113 -1.69 3.63 -4.46
C VAL A 113 -2.64 4.79 -4.20
N ARG A 114 -3.72 4.94 -4.98
CA ARG A 114 -4.75 5.97 -4.73
C ARG A 114 -5.41 5.81 -3.35
N GLN A 115 -5.76 4.58 -2.95
CA GLN A 115 -6.33 4.33 -1.63
C GLN A 115 -5.36 4.67 -0.50
N LEU A 116 -4.06 4.36 -0.64
CA LEU A 116 -3.04 4.72 0.34
C LEU A 116 -2.88 6.23 0.47
N LEU A 117 -2.84 6.97 -0.65
CA LEU A 117 -2.76 8.44 -0.62
C LEU A 117 -3.99 9.08 0.00
N HIS A 118 -5.17 8.50 -0.24
CA HIS A 118 -6.42 8.94 0.36
C HIS A 118 -6.44 8.74 1.88
N GLN A 119 -6.04 7.55 2.34
CA GLN A 119 -6.03 7.19 3.76
C GLN A 119 -4.85 7.81 4.53
N LEU A 120 -3.74 8.08 3.85
CA LEU A 120 -2.48 8.58 4.43
C LEU A 120 -2.04 9.85 3.71
N PRO A 121 -2.75 10.97 3.85
CA PRO A 121 -2.40 12.17 3.14
C PRO A 121 -1.01 12.67 3.57
N PRO A 122 -0.13 13.09 2.64
CA PRO A 122 1.27 13.42 2.97
C PRO A 122 1.44 14.62 3.90
N HIS A 123 0.43 15.49 3.99
CA HIS A 123 0.42 16.68 4.84
C HIS A 123 0.30 16.30 6.34
N ASP A 124 -0.31 15.14 6.61
CA ASP A 124 -0.47 14.61 7.96
C ASP A 124 0.79 13.84 8.40
N ASN A 125 1.80 13.80 7.52
CA ASN A 125 2.98 12.96 7.67
C ASN A 125 4.29 13.77 7.69
N GLU A 126 4.45 14.72 6.77
CA GLU A 126 5.68 15.47 6.58
C GLU A 126 5.41 16.97 6.41
N VAL A 127 6.15 17.76 7.21
CA VAL A 127 6.07 19.23 7.24
C VAL A 127 6.23 19.88 5.86
N ARG A 128 7.05 19.29 4.96
CA ARG A 128 7.34 19.89 3.64
C ARG A 128 6.11 20.01 2.73
N TYR A 129 5.04 19.28 3.03
CA TYR A 129 3.79 19.35 2.28
C TYR A 129 2.77 20.32 2.88
N CYS A 130 3.08 20.92 4.01
CA CYS A 130 2.22 21.88 4.68
C CYS A 130 2.67 23.32 4.35
N HIS A 131 1.72 24.23 4.26
CA HIS A 131 1.99 25.65 4.09
C HIS A 131 1.80 26.38 5.42
N SER A 132 2.66 27.37 5.67
CA SER A 132 2.51 28.34 6.77
C SER A 132 2.44 27.78 8.20
N LEU A 133 3.03 26.60 8.47
CA LEU A 133 3.16 26.10 9.85
C LEU A 133 4.19 26.92 10.65
N SER A 134 3.83 27.28 11.87
CA SER A 134 4.75 27.80 12.89
C SER A 134 5.74 26.73 13.35
N ASP A 135 6.83 27.13 14.02
CA ASP A 135 7.84 26.18 14.51
C ASP A 135 7.28 25.19 15.54
N GLU A 136 6.32 25.61 16.37
CA GLU A 136 5.66 24.72 17.32
C GLU A 136 4.78 23.69 16.59
N GLU A 137 3.94 24.12 15.64
CA GLU A 137 3.11 23.19 14.85
C GLU A 137 3.95 22.20 14.04
N ARG A 138 5.13 22.62 13.54
CA ARG A 138 6.07 21.72 12.86
C ARG A 138 6.58 20.63 13.79
N LYS A 139 6.86 20.97 15.04
CA LYS A 139 7.33 20.03 16.06
C LYS A 139 6.20 19.09 16.47
N GLU A 140 5.01 19.60 16.73
CA GLU A 140 3.82 18.81 17.04
C GLU A 140 3.48 17.83 15.91
N LEU A 141 3.48 18.26 14.65
CA LEU A 141 3.24 17.39 13.50
C LEU A 141 4.25 16.24 13.41
N ARG A 142 5.54 16.51 13.66
CA ARG A 142 6.57 15.45 13.67
C ARG A 142 6.31 14.43 14.76
N LEU A 143 5.97 14.87 15.97
CA LEU A 143 5.65 14.00 17.09
C LEU A 143 4.41 13.16 16.81
N PHE A 144 3.33 13.80 16.35
CA PHE A 144 2.09 13.13 15.97
C PHE A 144 2.31 12.09 14.87
N SER A 145 3.00 12.46 13.79
CA SER A 145 3.29 11.57 12.67
C SER A 145 4.09 10.34 13.11
N ALA A 146 5.13 10.54 13.93
CA ALA A 146 5.94 9.45 14.47
C ALA A 146 5.12 8.53 15.38
N GLN A 147 4.32 9.09 16.28
CA GLN A 147 3.47 8.31 17.18
C GLN A 147 2.42 7.51 16.40
N ARG A 148 1.69 8.15 15.49
CA ARG A 148 0.67 7.51 14.64
C ARG A 148 1.25 6.35 13.84
N LYS A 149 2.43 6.54 13.23
CA LYS A 149 3.14 5.47 12.50
C LYS A 149 3.45 4.28 13.40
N ARG A 150 3.94 4.54 14.61
CA ARG A 150 4.30 3.49 15.56
C ARG A 150 3.09 2.76 16.12
N GLU A 151 2.02 3.49 16.42
CA GLU A 151 0.95 2.98 17.28
C GLU A 151 -0.30 2.58 16.51
N ALA A 152 -0.61 3.24 15.39
CA ALA A 152 -1.89 3.10 14.70
C ALA A 152 -1.79 2.64 13.24
N LEU A 153 -0.65 2.82 12.57
CA LEU A 153 -0.50 2.42 11.17
C LEU A 153 -0.37 0.90 11.03
N GLY A 154 -1.12 0.30 10.10
CA GLY A 154 -0.95 -1.11 9.72
C GLY A 154 -1.40 -2.12 10.78
N ARG A 155 -2.31 -1.75 11.69
CA ARG A 155 -2.79 -2.63 12.77
C ARG A 155 -3.83 -3.67 12.35
N GLY A 156 -4.28 -3.65 11.09
CA GLY A 156 -5.24 -4.63 10.57
C GLY A 156 -4.60 -6.00 10.35
N ALA A 157 -5.32 -7.05 10.70
CA ALA A 157 -4.93 -8.44 10.45
C ALA A 157 -6.04 -9.17 9.68
N VAL A 158 -5.64 -9.99 8.71
CA VAL A 158 -6.58 -10.83 7.95
C VAL A 158 -6.82 -12.12 8.74
N ARG A 159 -8.10 -12.51 8.87
CA ARG A 159 -8.51 -13.75 9.53
C ARG A 159 -9.56 -14.44 8.69
N GLN A 160 -9.41 -15.75 8.52
CA GLN A 160 -10.43 -16.57 7.90
C GLN A 160 -11.59 -16.77 8.88
N LEU A 161 -12.82 -16.57 8.39
CA LEU A 161 -14.03 -16.82 9.16
C LEU A 161 -14.50 -18.26 8.92
N ALA A 162 -15.01 -18.91 9.98
CA ALA A 162 -15.55 -20.27 9.89
C ALA A 162 -16.88 -20.34 9.12
N ALA A 163 -17.61 -19.22 9.07
CA ALA A 163 -18.85 -19.07 8.32
C ALA A 163 -18.95 -17.63 7.79
N PRO A 164 -19.72 -17.38 6.72
CA PRO A 164 -20.02 -16.03 6.27
C PRO A 164 -20.65 -15.21 7.40
N MET A 165 -20.02 -14.10 7.77
CA MET A 165 -20.60 -13.15 8.72
C MET A 165 -20.92 -11.86 7.97
N PRO A 166 -22.18 -11.40 7.96
CA PRO A 166 -22.52 -10.10 7.39
C PRO A 166 -21.84 -9.00 8.20
N CYS A 167 -21.30 -7.99 7.51
CA CYS A 167 -20.83 -6.78 8.17
C CYS A 167 -22.05 -5.97 8.62
N GLU A 168 -22.14 -5.64 9.91
CA GLU A 168 -23.06 -4.61 10.38
C GLU A 168 -22.41 -3.26 10.03
N GLY A 169 -22.94 -2.61 8.98
CA GLY A 169 -22.46 -1.34 8.46
C GLY A 169 -22.94 -0.14 9.27
#